data_AF-A0AA85BBQ8-F1
#
_entry.id   AF-A0AA85BBQ8-F1
#
_cell.length_a   1.000
_cell.length_b   1.000
_cell.length_c   1.000
_cell.angle_alpha   90.00
_cell.angle_beta   90.00
_cell.angle_gamma   90.00
#
_symmetry.space_group_name_H-M   'P 1'
#
loop_
_entity.id
_entity.type
_entity.pdbx_description
1 polymer ?
#
loop_
_entity_poly.entity_id
_entity_poly.type
_entity_poly.pdbx_seq_one_letter_code
_entity_poly.pdbx_strand_id
1 'polypeptide(L)'
;MLHELLLALHGISGGIFVQSDKTEEDDDLGIDQHLIPISTNLPFVPQGELVLYAELLKLGTCYKYLQEFNERFSESYHGLYLSAFAFGIDDSLKAYRKDLCTLETELLMDADLGVSHISYRLHSYKILLPVLVKITKRWKI
;
A
#
# COMPACT_ATOMS: atom_id res chain seq x y z
N MET A 1 11.05 -6.62 -11.59
CA MET A 1 11.08 -5.75 -10.38
C MET A 1 9.83 -4.88 -10.27
N LEU A 2 9.32 -4.28 -11.34
CA LEU A 2 8.03 -3.56 -11.30
C LEU A 2 6.83 -4.46 -10.91
N HIS A 3 6.83 -5.72 -11.32
CA HIS A 3 5.80 -6.68 -10.89
C HIS A 3 5.87 -6.97 -9.37
N GLU A 4 7.07 -7.09 -8.81
CA GLU A 4 7.27 -7.19 -7.35
C GLU A 4 6.78 -5.93 -6.62
N LEU A 5 6.94 -4.76 -7.23
CA LEU A 5 6.43 -3.51 -6.70
C LEU A 5 4.90 -3.46 -6.72
N LEU A 6 4.26 -3.91 -7.82
CA LEU A 6 2.80 -4.02 -7.88
C LEU A 6 2.26 -5.00 -6.83
N LEU A 7 2.95 -6.12 -6.64
CA LEU A 7 2.62 -7.11 -5.61
C LEU A 7 2.71 -6.49 -4.21
N ALA A 8 3.78 -5.72 -3.94
CA ALA A 8 3.94 -4.97 -2.71
C ALA A 8 2.87 -3.88 -2.53
N LEU A 9 2.47 -3.18 -3.60
CA LEU A 9 1.38 -2.20 -3.57
C LEU A 9 0.01 -2.83 -3.29
N HIS A 10 -0.15 -4.12 -3.59
CA HIS A 10 -1.30 -4.92 -3.22
C HIS A 10 -1.22 -5.48 -1.78
N GLY A 11 -0.16 -5.16 -1.03
CA GLY A 11 0.03 -5.60 0.36
C GLY A 11 0.64 -7.00 0.52
N ILE A 12 1.08 -7.62 -0.58
CA ILE A 12 1.72 -8.93 -0.57
C ILE A 12 3.24 -8.76 -0.54
N SER A 13 3.91 -9.41 0.42
CA SER A 13 5.37 -9.44 0.48
C SER A 13 5.95 -10.30 -0.64
N GLY A 14 6.96 -9.79 -1.32
CA GLY A 14 7.67 -10.48 -2.38
C GLY A 14 9.09 -10.90 -1.98
N GLY A 15 9.91 -11.20 -2.99
CA GLY A 15 11.32 -11.54 -2.79
C GLY A 15 12.23 -10.31 -2.64
N ILE A 16 11.80 -9.16 -3.18
CA ILE A 16 12.56 -7.90 -3.13
C ILE A 16 12.01 -6.98 -2.03
N PHE A 17 10.70 -6.95 -1.85
CA PHE A 17 10.01 -6.11 -0.87
C PHE A 17 9.42 -7.00 0.23
N VAL A 18 9.99 -6.90 1.42
CA VAL A 18 9.69 -7.77 2.55
C VAL A 18 8.97 -6.99 3.64
N GLN A 19 8.06 -7.64 4.34
CA GLN A 19 7.43 -7.08 5.51
C GLN A 19 8.39 -7.11 6.71
N SER A 20 8.55 -5.97 7.37
CA SER A 20 9.38 -5.82 8.56
C SER A 20 8.53 -5.28 9.71
N ASP A 21 8.73 -5.87 10.88
CA ASP A 21 8.17 -5.41 12.16
C ASP A 21 9.06 -4.34 12.83
N LYS A 22 10.21 -4.01 12.23
CA LYS A 22 11.15 -3.03 12.80
C LYS A 22 10.66 -1.61 12.54
N THR A 23 10.29 -0.94 13.61
CA THR A 23 9.95 0.49 13.69
C THR A 23 11.24 1.30 13.60
N GLU A 24 11.53 1.92 12.46
CA GLU A 24 12.46 3.05 12.42
C GLU A 24 11.66 4.32 12.72
N GLU A 25 11.70 4.71 14.00
CA GLU A 25 11.51 5.98 14.72
C GLU A 25 10.70 7.18 14.16
N ASP A 26 10.03 7.14 13.00
CA ASP A 26 9.31 8.33 12.48
C ASP A 26 8.03 8.02 11.68
N ASP A 27 7.29 6.97 12.07
CA ASP A 27 5.99 6.72 11.44
C ASP A 27 4.88 7.56 12.09
N ASP A 28 4.61 8.72 11.51
CA ASP A 28 3.44 9.59 11.78
C ASP A 28 2.08 8.85 11.60
N LEU A 29 2.12 7.61 11.08
CA LEU A 29 0.97 6.73 10.96
C LEU A 29 0.91 5.65 12.06
N GLY A 30 2.01 5.37 12.77
CA GLY A 30 2.12 4.39 13.87
C GLY A 30 1.84 2.93 13.48
N ILE A 31 2.11 2.53 12.23
CA ILE A 31 1.83 1.18 11.70
C ILE A 31 2.92 0.23 12.20
N ASP A 32 2.52 -0.92 12.74
CA ASP A 32 3.46 -1.87 13.35
C ASP A 32 4.27 -2.64 12.29
N GLN A 33 3.75 -2.73 11.06
CA GLN A 33 4.33 -3.51 9.97
C GLN A 33 4.55 -2.62 8.74
N HIS A 34 5.77 -2.60 8.23
CA HIS A 34 6.16 -1.82 7.05
C HIS A 34 6.70 -2.70 5.93
N LEU A 35 6.34 -2.38 4.69
CA LEU A 35 6.99 -2.94 3.52
C LEU A 35 8.31 -2.19 3.28
N ILE A 36 9.43 -2.90 3.35
CA ILE A 36 10.76 -2.35 3.12
C ILE A 36 11.48 -3.14 2.02
N PRO A 37 12.40 -2.52 1.27
CA PRO A 37 13.26 -3.27 0.37
C PRO A 37 14.22 -4.16 1.17
N ILE A 38 14.55 -5.33 0.63
CA ILE A 38 15.48 -6.28 1.25
C ILE A 38 16.89 -5.71 1.47
N SER A 39 17.29 -4.74 0.65
CA SER A 39 18.55 -4.01 0.78
C SER A 39 18.31 -2.51 0.62
N THR A 40 19.09 -1.71 1.36
CA THR A 40 19.07 -0.23 1.28
C THR A 40 19.55 0.30 -0.06
N ASN A 41 20.40 -0.48 -0.76
CA ASN A 41 20.83 -0.19 -2.12
C ASN A 41 20.43 -1.36 -3.02
N LEU A 42 19.47 -1.11 -3.90
CA LEU A 42 19.10 -2.03 -4.98
C LEU A 42 20.03 -1.73 -6.17
N PRO A 43 20.97 -2.63 -6.54
CA PRO A 43 21.98 -2.36 -7.58
C PRO A 43 21.38 -2.13 -8.98
N PHE A 44 20.11 -2.49 -9.17
CA PHE A 44 19.37 -2.35 -10.42
C PHE A 44 18.47 -1.10 -10.46
N VAL A 45 18.53 -0.25 -9.43
CA VAL A 45 17.67 0.93 -9.29
C VAL A 45 18.53 2.19 -9.17
N PRO A 46 18.30 3.21 -10.02
CA PRO A 46 18.96 4.49 -9.88
C PRO A 46 18.63 5.13 -8.53
N GLN A 47 19.61 5.78 -7.89
CA GLN A 47 19.39 6.44 -6.59
C GLN A 47 18.26 7.48 -6.63
N GLY A 48 18.07 8.15 -7.77
CA GLY A 48 16.97 9.11 -7.97
C GLY A 48 15.57 8.48 -7.92
N GLU A 49 15.45 7.17 -8.18
CA GLU A 49 14.17 6.45 -8.15
C GLU A 49 13.87 5.84 -6.77
N LEU A 50 14.88 5.67 -5.91
CA LEU A 50 14.70 5.08 -4.57
C LEU A 50 13.66 5.84 -3.72
N VAL A 51 13.58 7.17 -3.89
CA VAL A 51 12.57 8.00 -3.21
C VAL A 51 11.16 7.62 -3.67
N LEU A 52 10.96 7.39 -4.97
CA LEU A 52 9.67 6.96 -5.51
C LEU A 52 9.29 5.58 -4.98
N TYR A 53 10.25 4.66 -4.87
CA TYR A 53 10.04 3.35 -4.26
C TYR A 53 9.62 3.46 -2.80
N ALA A 54 10.30 4.28 -2.00
CA ALA A 54 9.96 4.47 -0.59
C ALA A 54 8.53 5.00 -0.42
N GLU A 55 8.12 5.99 -1.22
CA GLU A 55 6.76 6.52 -1.20
C GLU A 55 5.70 5.46 -1.61
N LEU A 56 5.99 4.66 -2.63
CA LEU A 56 5.09 3.60 -3.10
C LEU A 56 4.99 2.45 -2.08
N LEU A 57 6.08 2.10 -1.40
CA LEU A 57 6.06 1.09 -0.35
C LEU A 57 5.28 1.56 0.89
N LYS A 58 5.37 2.85 1.23
CA LYS A 58 4.50 3.46 2.25
C LYS A 58 3.03 3.36 1.87
N LEU A 59 2.72 3.54 0.58
CA LEU A 59 1.37 3.37 0.04
C LEU A 59 0.86 1.93 0.18
N GLY A 60 1.67 0.96 -0.23
CA GLY A 60 1.37 -0.47 -0.10
C GLY A 60 1.17 -0.89 1.35
N THR A 61 1.97 -0.31 2.26
CA THR A 61 1.82 -0.51 3.71
C THR A 61 0.47 0.01 4.22
N CYS A 62 0.07 1.22 3.81
CA CYS A 62 -1.23 1.77 4.17
C CYS A 62 -2.38 0.91 3.65
N TYR A 63 -2.29 0.46 2.40
CA TYR A 63 -3.29 -0.41 1.78
C TYR A 63 -3.41 -1.74 2.53
N LYS A 64 -2.28 -2.40 2.83
CA LYS A 64 -2.24 -3.65 3.60
C LYS A 64 -2.94 -3.50 4.95
N TYR A 65 -2.60 -2.45 5.69
CA TYR A 65 -3.21 -2.18 7.00
C TYR A 65 -4.74 -2.02 6.89
N LEU A 66 -5.22 -1.30 5.87
CA LEU A 66 -6.66 -1.12 5.67
C LEU A 66 -7.36 -2.41 5.24
N GLN A 67 -6.67 -3.27 4.49
CA GLN A 67 -7.18 -4.60 4.15
C GLN A 67 -7.32 -5.47 5.42
N GLU A 68 -6.29 -5.52 6.26
CA GLU A 68 -6.34 -6.24 7.54
C GLU A 68 -7.42 -5.70 8.49
N PHE A 69 -7.60 -4.36 8.50
CA PHE A 69 -8.70 -3.73 9.23
C PHE A 69 -10.05 -4.21 8.71
N ASN A 70 -10.26 -4.20 7.39
CA ASN A 70 -11.52 -4.66 6.80
C ASN A 70 -11.78 -6.14 7.07
N GLU A 71 -10.77 -7.01 6.95
CA GLU A 71 -10.90 -8.43 7.26
C GLU A 71 -11.29 -8.65 8.73
N ARG A 72 -10.69 -7.89 9.65
CA ARG A 72 -11.00 -7.99 11.09
C ARG A 72 -12.39 -7.46 11.46
N PHE A 73 -12.83 -6.36 10.85
CA PHE A 73 -14.08 -5.67 11.23
C PHE A 73 -15.27 -5.97 10.32
N SER A 74 -15.07 -6.71 9.22
CA SER A 74 -16.16 -7.23 8.39
C SER A 74 -16.96 -8.34 9.07
N GLU A 75 -16.44 -8.94 10.14
CA GLU A 75 -17.15 -9.98 10.88
C GLU A 75 -18.30 -9.39 11.73
N SER A 76 -19.42 -10.12 11.77
CA SER A 76 -20.67 -9.67 12.40
C SER A 76 -20.58 -9.43 13.92
N TYR A 77 -19.48 -9.85 14.55
CA TYR A 77 -19.25 -9.75 15.99
C TYR A 77 -18.89 -8.33 16.48
N HIS A 78 -18.62 -7.39 15.57
CA HIS A 78 -18.06 -6.07 15.92
C HIS A 78 -19.08 -4.92 15.86
N GLY A 79 -20.37 -5.25 15.69
CA GLY A 79 -21.47 -4.30 15.68
C GLY A 79 -21.75 -3.73 14.30
N LEU A 80 -23.04 -3.51 14.00
CA LEU A 80 -23.53 -3.17 12.66
C LEU A 80 -22.89 -1.89 12.06
N TYR A 81 -22.58 -0.91 12.91
CA TYR A 81 -21.96 0.34 12.47
C TYR A 81 -20.50 0.16 12.07
N LEU A 82 -19.77 -0.71 12.77
CA LEU A 82 -18.36 -0.94 12.51
C LEU A 82 -18.17 -1.79 11.25
N SER A 83 -19.04 -2.78 11.02
CA SER A 83 -19.07 -3.53 9.77
C SER A 83 -19.50 -2.67 8.58
N ALA A 84 -20.49 -1.78 8.75
CA ALA A 84 -20.87 -0.81 7.71
C ALA A 84 -19.73 0.17 7.39
N PHE A 85 -18.97 0.60 8.41
CA PHE A 85 -17.81 1.45 8.22
C PHE A 85 -16.66 0.74 7.51
N ALA A 86 -16.33 -0.50 7.90
CA ALA A 86 -15.34 -1.33 7.21
C ALA A 86 -15.74 -1.56 5.74
N PHE A 87 -17.03 -1.79 5.47
CA PHE A 87 -17.53 -1.91 4.10
C PHE A 87 -17.38 -0.59 3.31
N GLY A 88 -17.62 0.55 3.94
CA GLY A 88 -17.40 1.87 3.32
C GLY A 88 -15.92 2.13 2.99
N ILE A 89 -15.01 1.69 3.85
CA ILE A 89 -13.58 1.73 3.56
C ILE A 89 -13.25 0.81 2.40
N ASP A 90 -13.73 -0.44 2.40
CA ASP A 90 -13.49 -1.36 1.30
C ASP A 90 -13.99 -0.81 -0.05
N ASP A 91 -15.16 -0.16 -0.06
CA ASP A 91 -15.68 0.46 -1.27
C ASP A 91 -14.77 1.57 -1.80
N SER A 92 -14.22 2.40 -0.92
CA SER A 92 -13.24 3.43 -1.29
C SER A 92 -11.93 2.84 -1.86
N LEU A 93 -11.55 1.64 -1.44
CA LEU A 93 -10.36 0.93 -1.93
C LEU A 93 -10.57 0.24 -3.27
N LYS A 94 -11.82 0.03 -3.72
CA LYS A 94 -12.08 -0.59 -5.03
C LYS A 94 -11.50 0.21 -6.20
N ALA A 95 -11.52 1.54 -6.11
CA ALA A 95 -10.92 2.41 -7.12
C ALA A 95 -9.41 2.16 -7.23
N TYR A 96 -8.71 2.11 -6.10
CA TYR A 96 -7.29 1.80 -6.04
C TYR A 96 -6.96 0.42 -6.63
N ARG A 97 -7.74 -0.62 -6.29
CA ARG A 97 -7.56 -1.97 -6.86
C ARG A 97 -7.74 -1.99 -8.37
N LYS A 98 -8.74 -1.28 -8.89
CA LYS A 98 -8.99 -1.17 -10.33
C LYS A 98 -7.84 -0.49 -11.05
N ASP A 99 -7.27 0.56 -10.46
CA ASP A 99 -6.12 1.26 -11.03
C ASP A 99 -4.86 0.39 -11.02
N LEU A 100 -4.65 -0.44 -9.97
CA LEU A 100 -3.57 -1.43 -9.95
C LEU A 100 -3.71 -2.47 -11.07
N CYS A 101 -4.91 -3.01 -11.32
CA CYS A 101 -5.14 -3.95 -12.43
C CYS A 101 -4.91 -3.28 -13.79
N THR A 102 -5.26 -2.00 -13.92
CA THR A 102 -5.01 -1.23 -15.14
C THR A 102 -3.51 -1.04 -15.36
N LEU A 103 -2.76 -0.70 -14.31
CA LEU A 103 -1.29 -0.60 -14.33
C LEU A 103 -0.62 -1.92 -14.70
N GLU A 104 -1.12 -3.05 -14.18
CA GLU A 104 -0.63 -4.37 -14.55
C GLU A 104 -0.80 -4.63 -16.04
N THR A 105 -1.99 -4.32 -16.59
CA THR A 105 -2.27 -4.48 -18.02
C THR A 105 -1.37 -3.59 -18.87
N GLU A 106 -1.15 -2.34 -18.45
CA GLU A 106 -0.26 -1.38 -19.12
C GLU A 106 1.19 -1.87 -19.14
N LEU A 107 1.70 -2.41 -18.03
CA LEU A 107 3.05 -2.99 -17.95
C LEU A 107 3.22 -4.27 -18.78
N LEU A 108 2.15 -5.03 -18.98
CA LEU A 108 2.16 -6.19 -19.89
C LEU A 108 2.19 -5.76 -21.36
N MET A 109 1.59 -4.62 -21.70
CA MET A 109 1.56 -4.08 -23.05
C MET A 109 2.82 -3.30 -23.43
N ASP A 110 3.43 -2.61 -22.47
CA ASP A 110 4.61 -1.79 -22.67
C ASP A 110 5.61 -1.98 -21.51
N ALA A 111 6.75 -2.60 -21.82
CA ALA A 111 7.80 -2.90 -20.86
C ALA A 111 8.71 -1.70 -20.55
N ASP A 112 8.62 -0.60 -21.31
CA ASP A 112 9.42 0.62 -21.12
C ASP A 112 8.79 1.56 -20.07
N LEU A 113 7.60 1.23 -19.55
CA LEU A 113 6.95 1.98 -18.49
C LEU A 113 7.74 1.89 -17.18
N GLY A 114 8.35 3.01 -16.79
CA GLY A 114 9.09 3.13 -15.54
C GLY A 114 8.24 3.41 -14.29
N VAL A 115 8.92 3.46 -13.14
CA VAL A 115 8.33 3.70 -11.80
C VAL A 115 7.63 5.05 -11.69
N SER A 116 8.12 6.05 -12.42
CA SER A 116 7.54 7.39 -12.48
C SER A 116 6.10 7.36 -12.97
N HIS A 117 5.76 6.49 -13.92
CA HIS A 117 4.39 6.33 -14.42
C HIS A 117 3.46 5.77 -13.34
N ILE A 118 3.92 4.74 -12.62
CA ILE A 118 3.19 4.14 -11.49
C ILE A 118 2.96 5.20 -10.39
N SER A 119 4.00 5.96 -10.04
CA SER A 119 3.94 7.03 -9.05
C SER A 119 2.95 8.14 -9.44
N TYR A 120 2.89 8.50 -10.72
CA TYR A 120 1.95 9.50 -11.25
C TYR A 120 0.51 9.00 -11.19
N ARG A 121 0.24 7.78 -11.67
CA ARG A 121 -1.10 7.17 -11.62
C ARG A 121 -1.62 7.03 -10.19
N LEU A 122 -0.75 6.69 -9.25
CA LEU A 122 -1.10 6.49 -7.85
C LEU A 122 -1.04 7.77 -6.99
N HIS A 123 -0.74 8.93 -7.59
CA HIS A 123 -0.53 10.17 -6.85
C HIS A 123 -1.72 10.55 -5.97
N SER A 124 -2.95 10.42 -6.47
CA SER A 124 -4.18 10.73 -5.73
C SER A 124 -4.34 9.90 -4.45
N TYR A 125 -3.85 8.66 -4.45
CA TYR A 125 -3.97 7.75 -3.31
C TYR A 125 -2.92 7.99 -2.24
N LYS A 126 -1.81 8.67 -2.57
CA LYS A 126 -0.76 9.03 -1.60
C LYS A 126 -1.28 9.89 -0.45
N ILE A 127 -2.35 10.63 -0.66
CA ILE A 127 -3.01 11.44 0.37
C ILE A 127 -4.16 10.68 1.01
N LEU A 128 -4.98 10.01 0.19
CA LEU A 128 -6.20 9.33 0.66
C LEU A 128 -5.89 8.19 1.64
N LEU A 129 -4.97 7.30 1.29
CA LEU A 129 -4.69 6.09 2.05
C LEU A 129 -4.14 6.41 3.46
N PRO A 130 -3.15 7.30 3.64
CA PRO A 130 -2.70 7.69 4.98
C PRO A 130 -3.80 8.31 5.85
N VAL A 131 -4.72 9.09 5.25
CA VAL A 131 -5.85 9.68 6.00
C VAL A 131 -6.81 8.61 6.49
N LEU A 132 -7.14 7.63 5.64
CA LEU A 132 -7.98 6.49 6.03
C LEU A 132 -7.33 5.67 7.15
N VAL A 133 -6.01 5.45 7.09
CA VAL A 133 -5.25 4.79 8.17
C VAL A 133 -5.36 5.59 9.48
N LYS A 134 -5.19 6.91 9.44
CA LYS A 134 -5.33 7.76 10.64
C LYS A 134 -6.74 7.69 11.23
N ILE A 135 -7.78 7.62 10.39
CA ILE A 135 -9.17 7.52 10.87
C ILE A 135 -9.39 6.15 11.52
N THR A 136 -9.08 5.06 10.83
CA THR A 136 -9.26 3.68 11.33
C THR A 136 -8.51 3.42 12.63
N LYS A 137 -7.32 3.99 12.80
CA LYS A 137 -6.56 3.87 14.07
C LYS A 137 -7.23 4.50 15.27
N ARG A 138 -8.02 5.56 15.09
CA ARG A 138 -8.78 6.14 16.21
C ARG A 138 -9.82 5.17 16.78
N TRP A 139 -10.15 4.11 16.05
CA TRP A 139 -11.08 3.05 16.46
C TRP A 139 -10.39 1.81 17.01
N LYS A 140 -9.06 1.81 17.16
CA LYS A 140 -8.31 0.77 17.87
C LYS A 140 -8.60 0.94 19.38
N ILE A 141 -9.79 0.49 19.80
CA ILE A 141 -10.23 0.33 21.20
C ILE A 141 -9.52 -0.87 21.81
#